data_AF-A0A485M3Z0-F1
#
_entry.id   AF-A0A485M3Z0-F1
#
_cell.length_a   1.000
_cell.length_b   1.000
_cell.length_c   1.000
_cell.angle_alpha   90.00
_cell.angle_beta   90.00
_cell.angle_gamma   90.00
#
_symmetry.space_group_name_H-M   'P 1'
#
loop_
_entity.id
_entity.type
_entity.pdbx_description
1 polymer ?
#
loop_
_entity_poly.entity_id
_entity_poly.type
_entity_poly.pdbx_seq_one_letter_code
_entity_poly.pdbx_strand_id
1 'polypeptide(L)'
;MDQKQAVRQLIDFQKSSFDNSFNAMVMIQEQAEKMAKTFLDQANWLPDDGKNVLNQWIGAYKKGRAEFKKSVDENFQKVDEYFSTLEKEKSK
;
A
#
# COMPACT_ATOMS: atom_id res chain seq x y z
N MET A 1 -14.03 0.67 -29.59
CA MET A 1 -12.91 0.28 -28.72
C MET A 1 -12.91 -1.23 -28.63
N ASP A 2 -11.76 -1.88 -28.84
CA ASP A 2 -11.63 -3.31 -28.56
C ASP A 2 -11.94 -3.53 -27.08
N GLN A 3 -12.79 -4.52 -26.76
CA GLN A 3 -13.18 -4.88 -25.40
C GLN A 3 -11.94 -5.07 -24.50
N LYS A 4 -10.83 -5.57 -25.06
CA LYS A 4 -9.55 -5.73 -24.35
C LYS A 4 -8.91 -4.40 -23.96
N GLN A 5 -8.94 -3.42 -24.86
CA GLN A 5 -8.38 -2.10 -24.62
C GLN A 5 -9.17 -1.38 -23.51
N ALA A 6 -10.49 -1.57 -23.47
CA ALA A 6 -11.34 -1.07 -22.38
C ALA A 6 -11.02 -1.75 -21.04
N VAL A 7 -10.77 -3.07 -21.03
CA VAL A 7 -10.38 -3.81 -19.81
C VAL A 7 -9.02 -3.33 -19.29
N ARG A 8 -8.03 -3.15 -20.18
CA ARG A 8 -6.69 -2.66 -19.81
C ARG A 8 -6.75 -1.25 -19.19
N GLN A 9 -7.49 -0.34 -19.83
CA GLN A 9 -7.71 1.01 -19.30
C GLN A 9 -8.39 1.00 -17.92
N LEU A 10 -9.35 0.08 -17.70
CA LEU A 10 -10.00 -0.07 -16.40
C LEU A 10 -9.02 -0.56 -15.32
N ILE A 11 -8.16 -1.52 -15.65
CA ILE A 11 -7.11 -2.02 -14.73
C ILE A 11 -6.12 -0.92 -14.38
N ASP A 12 -5.64 -0.17 -15.38
CA ASP A 12 -4.72 0.97 -15.18
C ASP A 12 -5.35 2.04 -14.29
N PHE A 13 -6.64 2.33 -14.49
CA PHE A 13 -7.39 3.25 -13.65
C PHE A 13 -7.48 2.72 -12.20
N GLN A 14 -7.85 1.47 -12.00
CA GLN A 14 -7.94 0.85 -10.67
C GLN A 14 -6.60 0.88 -9.93
N LYS A 15 -5.51 0.54 -10.63
CA LYS A 15 -4.15 0.60 -10.07
C LYS A 15 -3.78 2.02 -9.64
N SER A 16 -4.01 3.00 -10.52
CA SER A 16 -3.71 4.41 -10.23
C SER A 16 -4.56 4.96 -9.07
N SER A 17 -5.84 4.62 -9.03
CA SER A 17 -6.73 4.98 -7.91
C SER A 17 -6.26 4.36 -6.60
N PHE A 18 -5.90 3.08 -6.62
CA PHE A 18 -5.37 2.38 -5.45
C PHE A 18 -4.06 3.04 -4.96
N ASP A 19 -3.10 3.30 -5.84
CA ASP A 19 -1.82 3.93 -5.51
C ASP A 19 -2.03 5.30 -4.86
N ASN A 20 -2.90 6.13 -5.43
CA ASN A 20 -3.19 7.45 -4.90
C ASN A 20 -3.86 7.38 -3.52
N SER A 21 -4.87 6.52 -3.36
CA SER A 21 -5.55 6.35 -2.07
C SER A 21 -4.64 5.74 -1.01
N PHE A 22 -3.80 4.78 -1.38
CA PHE A 22 -2.82 4.16 -0.48
C PHE A 22 -1.78 5.19 -0.02
N ASN A 23 -1.22 5.98 -0.93
CA ASN A 23 -0.26 7.02 -0.59
C ASN A 23 -0.87 8.11 0.30
N ALA A 24 -2.12 8.52 0.04
CA ALA A 24 -2.84 9.44 0.91
C ALA A 24 -3.01 8.88 2.33
N MET A 25 -3.39 7.59 2.44
CA MET A 25 -3.51 6.91 3.72
C MET A 25 -2.16 6.83 4.45
N VAL A 26 -1.07 6.51 3.75
CA VAL A 26 0.29 6.45 4.31
C VAL A 26 0.69 7.81 4.90
N MET A 27 0.44 8.90 4.17
CA MET A 27 0.74 10.26 4.67
C MET A 27 -0.03 10.59 5.95
N ILE A 28 -1.33 10.28 6.00
CA ILE A 28 -2.16 10.51 7.19
C ILE A 28 -1.64 9.71 8.38
N GLN A 29 -1.29 8.44 8.16
CA GLN A 29 -0.72 7.58 9.20
C GLN A 29 0.62 8.12 9.71
N GLU A 30 1.51 8.56 8.83
CA GLU A 30 2.80 9.13 9.22
C GLU A 30 2.66 10.41 10.04
N GLN A 31 1.68 11.25 9.69
CA GLN A 31 1.37 12.44 10.47
C GLN A 31 0.78 12.08 11.84
N ALA A 32 -0.12 11.09 11.90
CA ALA A 32 -0.70 10.59 13.14
C ALA A 32 0.36 9.96 14.06
N GLU A 33 1.26 9.15 13.51
CA GLU A 33 2.39 8.57 14.23
C GLU A 33 3.33 9.63 14.78
N LYS A 34 3.62 10.68 14.01
CA LYS A 34 4.44 11.80 14.48
C LYS A 34 3.79 12.48 15.69
N MET A 35 2.48 12.74 15.63
CA MET A 35 1.74 13.30 16.75
C MET A 35 1.72 12.36 17.96
N ALA A 36 1.48 11.07 17.74
CA ALA A 36 1.49 10.05 18.78
C ALA A 36 2.86 9.96 19.45
N LYS A 37 3.96 9.98 18.68
CA LYS A 37 5.31 9.96 19.21
C LYS A 37 5.59 11.18 20.09
N THR A 38 5.25 12.39 19.63
CA THR A 38 5.38 13.61 20.44
C THR A 38 4.59 13.51 21.75
N PHE A 39 3.38 12.95 21.71
CA PHE A 39 2.56 12.74 22.91
C PHE A 39 3.20 11.74 23.89
N LEU A 40 3.73 10.62 23.37
CA LEU A 40 4.40 9.59 24.17
C LEU A 40 5.71 10.08 24.78
N ASP A 41 6.46 10.93 24.07
CA ASP A 41 7.69 11.54 24.59
C ASP A 41 7.40 12.47 25.78
N GLN A 42 6.23 13.12 25.80
CA GLN A 42 5.76 13.98 26.90
C GLN A 42 5.02 13.21 28.01
N ALA A 43 4.72 11.93 27.80
CA ALA A 43 3.99 11.10 28.75
C ALA A 43 4.90 10.63 29.88
N ASN A 44 5.11 11.49 30.89
CA ASN A 44 5.88 11.16 32.11
C ASN A 44 5.28 10.00 32.93
N TRP A 45 4.04 9.62 32.66
CA TRP A 45 3.33 8.51 33.31
C TRP A 45 3.62 7.14 32.66
N LEU A 46 4.22 7.11 31.46
CA LEU A 46 4.46 5.88 30.72
C LEU A 46 5.92 5.40 30.89
N PRO A 47 6.15 4.21 31.46
CA PRO A 47 7.48 3.62 31.57
C PRO A 47 8.12 3.34 30.20
N ASP A 48 9.45 3.24 30.16
CA ASP A 48 10.20 3.02 28.91
C ASP A 48 9.83 1.72 28.19
N ASP A 49 9.50 0.66 28.92
CA ASP A 49 9.00 -0.59 28.34
C ASP A 49 7.69 -0.38 27.56
N GLY A 50 6.79 0.46 28.09
CA GLY A 50 5.54 0.82 27.41
C GLY A 50 5.79 1.60 26.12
N LYS A 51 6.76 2.53 26.14
CA LYS A 51 7.20 3.26 24.94
C LYS A 51 7.78 2.31 23.89
N ASN A 52 8.57 1.32 24.32
CA ASN A 52 9.15 0.31 23.42
C ASN A 52 8.10 -0.55 22.74
N VAL A 53 7.08 -1.03 23.47
CA VAL A 53 5.98 -1.81 22.88
C VAL A 53 5.22 -1.00 21.82
N LEU A 54 4.94 0.28 22.09
CA LEU A 54 4.27 1.15 21.13
C LEU A 54 5.11 1.39 19.87
N ASN A 55 6.42 1.60 20.03
CA ASN A 55 7.35 1.73 18.90
C ASN A 55 7.40 0.44 18.05
N GLN A 56 7.42 -0.73 18.69
CA GLN A 56 7.36 -2.01 17.98
C GLN A 56 6.04 -2.18 17.23
N TRP A 57 4.92 -1.81 17.85
CA TRP A 57 3.60 -1.88 17.21
C TRP A 57 3.51 -0.97 15.98
N ILE A 58 4.01 0.27 16.08
CA ILE A 58 4.12 1.19 14.93
C ILE A 58 4.98 0.58 13.82
N GLY A 59 6.12 -0.02 14.18
CA GLY A 59 7.01 -0.70 13.23
C GLY A 59 6.32 -1.88 12.52
N ALA A 60 5.59 -2.71 13.26
CA ALA A 60 4.82 -3.83 12.71
C ALA A 60 3.72 -3.34 11.75
N TYR A 61 3.03 -2.27 12.12
CA TYR A 61 1.99 -1.66 11.27
C TYR A 61 2.57 -1.12 9.95
N LYS A 62 3.73 -0.42 10.01
CA LYS A 62 4.46 0.03 8.82
C LYS A 62 4.89 -1.11 7.91
N LYS A 63 5.37 -2.20 8.51
CA LYS A 63 5.74 -3.40 7.75
C LYS A 63 4.52 -4.01 7.08
N GLY A 64 3.42 -4.18 7.81
CA GLY A 64 2.17 -4.74 7.29
C GLY A 64 1.61 -3.94 6.11
N ARG A 65 1.57 -2.60 6.19
CA ARG A 65 1.11 -1.77 5.06
C ARG A 65 2.04 -1.90 3.83
N ALA A 66 3.36 -2.00 4.02
CA ALA A 66 4.30 -2.14 2.93
C ALA A 66 4.17 -3.51 2.23
N GLU A 67 4.01 -4.58 3.01
CA GLU A 67 3.75 -5.93 2.49
C GLU A 67 2.40 -6.00 1.75
N PHE A 68 1.37 -5.34 2.27
CA PHE A 68 0.08 -5.22 1.58
C PHE A 68 0.23 -4.52 0.23
N LYS A 69 0.89 -3.37 0.18
CA LYS A 69 1.15 -2.64 -1.08
C LYS A 69 1.89 -3.51 -2.09
N LYS A 70 2.95 -4.18 -1.64
CA LYS A 70 3.73 -5.11 -2.45
C LYS A 70 2.86 -6.22 -3.05
N SER A 71 2.01 -6.85 -2.24
CA SER A 71 1.09 -7.90 -2.70
C SER A 71 0.11 -7.38 -3.77
N VAL A 72 -0.44 -6.17 -3.57
CA VAL A 72 -1.33 -5.55 -4.56
C VAL A 72 -0.59 -5.26 -5.87
N ASP A 73 0.63 -4.72 -5.80
CA ASP A 73 1.45 -4.43 -6.99
C ASP A 73 1.80 -5.69 -7.78
N GLU A 74 2.20 -6.75 -7.09
CA GLU A 74 2.48 -8.06 -7.70
C GLU A 74 1.24 -8.63 -8.38
N ASN A 75 0.06 -8.45 -7.80
CA ASN A 75 -1.19 -8.93 -8.40
C ASN A 75 -1.57 -8.13 -9.65
N PHE A 76 -1.41 -6.80 -9.64
CA PHE A 76 -1.60 -5.99 -10.84
C PHE A 76 -0.62 -6.39 -11.95
N GLN A 77 0.65 -6.65 -11.61
CA GLN A 77 1.64 -7.11 -12.58
C GLN A 77 1.25 -8.46 -13.20
N LYS A 78 0.78 -9.43 -12.40
CA LYS A 78 0.31 -10.74 -12.91
C LYS A 78 -0.86 -10.59 -13.86
N VAL A 79 -1.77 -9.67 -13.57
CA VAL A 79 -2.90 -9.35 -14.46
C VAL A 79 -2.38 -8.80 -15.80
N ASP A 80 -1.45 -7.85 -15.77
CA ASP A 80 -0.84 -7.29 -16.98
C ASP A 80 -0.09 -8.35 -17.82
N GLU A 81 0.64 -9.24 -17.15
CA GLU A 81 1.35 -10.36 -17.80
C GLU A 81 0.39 -11.36 -18.45
N TYR A 82 -0.72 -11.69 -17.78
CA TYR A 82 -1.76 -12.57 -18.32
C TYR A 82 -2.37 -11.97 -19.60
N PHE A 83 -2.77 -10.70 -19.57
CA PHE A 83 -3.30 -10.03 -20.76
C PHE A 83 -2.27 -9.92 -21.89
N SER A 84 -1.01 -9.63 -21.57
CA SER A 84 0.08 -9.55 -22.56
C SER A 84 0.39 -10.91 -23.20
N THR A 85 0.25 -12.01 -22.44
CA THR A 85 0.43 -13.37 -22.96
C THR A 85 -0.69 -13.75 -23.92
N LEU A 86 -1.95 -13.43 -23.56
CA LEU A 86 -3.11 -13.62 -24.44
C LEU A 86 -3.03 -12.82 -25.75
N GLU A 87 -2.38 -11.66 -25.75
CA GLU A 87 -2.11 -10.87 -26.96
C GLU A 87 -1.11 -11.58 -27.89
N LYS A 88 -0.04 -12.16 -27.33
CA LYS A 88 1.00 -12.87 -28.11
C LYS A 88 0.49 -14.18 -28.72
N GLU A 89 -0.38 -14.91 -28.04
CA GLU A 89 -0.94 -16.17 -28.54
C GLU A 89 -1.90 -15.97 -29.72
N LYS A 90 -2.65 -14.87 -29.76
CA LYS A 90 -3.58 -14.57 -30.87
C LYS A 90 -2.91 -13.97 -32.12
N SER A 91 -1.65 -13.54 -32.02
CA SER A 91 -0.86 -13.01 -33.13
C SER A 91 0.01 -14.06 -33.84
N LYS A 92 0.00 -15.31 -33.36
CA LYS A 92 0.53 -16.49 -34.05
C LYS A 92 -0.59 -17.19 -34.82
#